data_AF-A0A0T5ZU36-F1
#
_entry.id   AF-A0A0T5ZU36-F1
#
_cell.length_a   1.000
_cell.length_b   1.000
_cell.length_c   1.000
_cell.angle_alpha   90.00
_cell.angle_beta   90.00
_cell.angle_gamma   90.00
#
_symmetry.space_group_name_H-M   'P 1'
#
loop_
_entity.id
_entity.type
_entity.pdbx_description
1 polymer ?
#
loop_
_entity_poly.entity_id
_entity_poly.type
_entity_poly.pdbx_seq_one_letter_code
_entity_poly.pdbx_strand_id
1 'polypeptide(L)'
;MGCKLKSFMNIYLLFLVILDVVLSITCFFFPEAWFNTMHGAPYVDPQGLLRRTGAVWAAFVLIQFIALLRWQKEPYWLAVVAGVRFTEIFSDWVYLGVASNMTWLGTIGLFVSPPANLIFGIFLIIAYLKFHKQPQ
;
A
#
# COMPACT_ATOMS: atom_id res chain seq x y z
N MET A 1 16.58 16.88 -16.51
CA MET A 1 15.24 16.53 -15.95
C MET A 1 15.11 15.06 -15.53
N GLY A 2 15.75 14.10 -16.23
CA GLY A 2 15.68 12.67 -15.89
C GLY A 2 16.20 12.28 -14.50
N CYS A 3 17.33 12.84 -14.04
CA CYS A 3 17.94 12.47 -12.75
C CYS A 3 17.03 12.79 -11.53
N LYS A 4 16.38 13.97 -11.53
CA LYS A 4 15.43 14.35 -10.47
C LYS A 4 14.22 13.42 -10.39
N LEU A 5 13.68 13.01 -11.54
CA LEU A 5 12.56 12.08 -11.58
C LEU A 5 12.95 10.68 -11.11
N LYS A 6 14.16 10.20 -11.46
CA LYS A 6 14.67 8.91 -10.96
C LYS A 6 14.83 8.92 -9.44
N SER A 7 15.41 9.98 -8.89
CA SER A 7 15.54 10.14 -7.44
C SER A 7 14.16 10.17 -6.76
N PHE A 8 13.21 10.92 -7.32
CA PHE A 8 11.83 10.95 -6.83
C PHE A 8 11.19 9.56 -6.81
N MET A 9 11.34 8.77 -7.89
CA MET A 9 10.80 7.40 -7.94
C MET A 9 11.40 6.49 -6.85
N ASN A 10 12.70 6.62 -6.55
CA ASN A 10 13.33 5.87 -5.46
C ASN A 10 12.74 6.25 -4.10
N ILE A 11 12.58 7.55 -3.84
CA ILE A 11 11.98 8.05 -2.59
C ILE A 11 10.53 7.58 -2.48
N TYR A 12 9.79 7.64 -3.59
CA TYR A 12 8.40 7.20 -3.66
C TYR A 12 8.27 5.70 -3.37
N LEU A 13 9.06 4.84 -4.01
CA LEU A 13 9.06 3.40 -3.76
C LEU A 13 9.52 3.08 -2.32
N LEU A 14 10.51 3.81 -1.79
CA LEU A 14 10.95 3.66 -0.41
C LEU A 14 9.83 4.01 0.58
N PHE A 15 9.10 5.11 0.34
CA PHE A 15 7.94 5.49 1.13
C PHE A 15 6.88 4.37 1.13
N LEU A 16 6.56 3.81 -0.04
CA LEU A 16 5.61 2.70 -0.16
C LEU A 16 6.06 1.45 0.62
N VAL A 17 7.34 1.09 0.54
CA VAL A 17 7.92 -0.01 1.33
C VAL A 17 7.77 0.25 2.82
N ILE A 18 8.13 1.45 3.30
CA ILE A 18 8.03 1.79 4.73
C ILE A 18 6.57 1.75 5.19
N LEU A 19 5.64 2.30 4.41
CA LEU A 19 4.22 2.29 4.71
C LEU A 19 3.72 0.86 4.92
N ASP A 20 3.96 -0.03 3.96
CA ASP A 20 3.45 -1.40 4.03
C ASP A 20 4.19 -2.25 5.08
N VAL A 21 5.45 -1.93 5.41
CA VAL A 21 6.16 -2.55 6.55
C VAL A 21 5.45 -2.19 7.85
N VAL A 22 5.14 -0.91 8.08
CA VAL A 22 4.43 -0.46 9.29
C VAL A 22 3.05 -1.11 9.37
N LEU A 23 2.30 -1.11 8.27
CA LEU A 23 0.98 -1.73 8.19
C LEU A 23 1.04 -3.25 8.44
N SER A 24 1.95 -3.95 7.76
CA SER A 24 2.15 -5.41 7.93
C SER A 24 2.51 -5.76 9.36
N ILE A 25 3.52 -5.10 9.95
CA ILE A 25 3.96 -5.37 11.31
C ILE A 25 2.82 -5.11 12.31
N THR A 26 2.12 -4.00 12.17
CA THR A 26 1.02 -3.64 13.07
C THR A 26 -0.10 -4.67 13.01
N CYS A 27 -0.58 -5.05 11.82
CA CYS A 27 -1.68 -6.01 11.69
C CYS A 27 -1.29 -7.45 12.04
N PHE A 28 -0.03 -7.85 11.80
CA PHE A 28 0.40 -9.22 12.03
C PHE A 28 0.81 -9.47 13.49
N PHE A 29 1.65 -8.58 14.05
CA PHE A 29 2.25 -8.77 15.38
C PHE A 29 1.55 -7.97 16.49
N PHE A 30 0.87 -6.87 16.16
CA PHE A 30 0.23 -5.98 17.14
C PHE A 30 -1.26 -5.70 16.83
N PRO A 31 -2.09 -6.76 16.61
CA PRO A 31 -3.47 -6.58 16.18
C PRO A 31 -4.35 -5.84 17.21
N GLU A 32 -4.02 -5.93 18.50
CA GLU A 32 -4.70 -5.18 19.56
C GLU A 32 -4.52 -3.67 19.39
N ALA A 33 -3.30 -3.24 19.00
CA ALA A 33 -3.03 -1.84 18.71
C ALA A 33 -3.84 -1.37 17.50
N TRP A 34 -3.88 -2.15 16.42
CA TRP A 34 -4.71 -1.85 15.26
C TRP A 34 -6.19 -1.70 15.62
N PHE A 35 -6.77 -2.67 16.33
CA PHE A 35 -8.18 -2.65 16.70
C PHE A 35 -8.52 -1.46 17.62
N ASN A 36 -7.67 -1.18 18.61
CA ASN A 36 -7.89 -0.03 19.48
C ASN A 36 -7.83 1.29 18.70
N THR A 37 -6.86 1.44 17.80
CA THR A 37 -6.71 2.66 16.98
C THR A 37 -7.82 2.82 15.95
N MET A 38 -8.20 1.76 15.24
CA MET A 38 -9.17 1.83 14.13
C MET A 38 -10.61 1.74 14.58
N HIS A 39 -10.89 0.93 15.61
CA HIS A 39 -12.25 0.62 16.07
C HIS A 39 -12.57 1.12 17.47
N GLY A 40 -11.57 1.49 18.28
CA GLY A 40 -11.79 1.83 19.69
C GLY A 40 -12.36 0.66 20.49
N ALA A 41 -12.06 -0.57 20.07
CA ALA A 41 -12.65 -1.78 20.57
C ALA A 41 -11.59 -2.87 20.85
N PRO A 42 -11.87 -3.83 21.75
CA PRO A 42 -11.00 -4.99 21.95
C PRO A 42 -10.84 -5.82 20.68
N TYR A 43 -9.66 -6.43 20.52
CA TYR A 43 -9.39 -7.33 19.39
C TYR A 43 -10.18 -8.63 19.51
N VAL A 44 -11.05 -8.88 18.53
CA VAL A 44 -11.80 -10.13 18.35
C VAL A 44 -11.83 -10.45 16.85
N ASP A 45 -11.11 -11.49 16.44
CA ASP A 45 -10.96 -11.90 15.03
C ASP A 45 -10.81 -13.42 14.92
N PRO A 46 -11.90 -14.18 15.14
CA PRO A 46 -11.85 -15.64 15.15
C PRO A 46 -11.49 -16.24 13.80
N GLN A 47 -11.66 -15.49 12.70
CA GLN A 47 -11.29 -15.89 11.35
C GLN A 47 -9.86 -15.52 10.96
N GLY A 48 -9.12 -14.78 11.82
CA GLY A 48 -7.74 -14.39 11.57
C GLY A 48 -7.56 -13.45 10.37
N LEU A 49 -8.58 -12.68 10.02
CA LEU A 49 -8.59 -11.82 8.84
C LEU A 49 -7.57 -10.69 8.96
N LEU A 50 -7.35 -10.15 10.16
CA LEU A 50 -6.40 -9.04 10.33
C LEU A 50 -4.96 -9.50 10.09
N ARG A 51 -4.58 -10.65 10.67
CA ARG A 51 -3.24 -11.21 10.45
C ARG A 51 -3.06 -11.66 9.00
N ARG A 52 -4.11 -12.19 8.36
CA ARG A 52 -4.12 -12.46 6.92
C ARG A 52 -3.85 -11.18 6.11
N THR A 53 -4.50 -10.07 6.43
CA THR A 53 -4.24 -8.77 5.78
C THR A 53 -2.80 -8.30 6.02
N GLY A 54 -2.28 -8.45 7.24
CA GLY A 54 -0.87 -8.16 7.54
C GLY A 54 0.12 -8.98 6.70
N ALA A 55 -0.20 -10.23 6.40
CA ALA A 55 0.60 -11.07 5.49
C ALA A 55 0.47 -10.67 4.02
N VAL A 56 -0.71 -10.21 3.58
CA VAL A 56 -0.90 -9.64 2.23
C VAL A 56 -0.02 -8.39 2.06
N TRP A 57 -0.01 -7.49 3.04
CA TRP A 57 0.87 -6.32 3.02
C TRP A 57 2.35 -6.69 3.09
N ALA A 58 2.73 -7.79 3.75
CA ALA A 58 4.10 -8.30 3.67
C ALA A 58 4.50 -8.71 2.22
N ALA A 59 3.57 -9.27 1.44
CA ALA A 59 3.80 -9.53 0.02
C ALA A 59 3.94 -8.22 -0.77
N PHE A 60 3.21 -7.17 -0.40
CA PHE A 60 3.34 -5.85 -1.03
C PHE A 60 4.73 -5.25 -0.77
N VAL A 61 5.22 -5.33 0.46
CA VAL A 61 6.59 -4.95 0.84
C VAL A 61 7.60 -5.66 -0.05
N LEU A 62 7.48 -6.97 -0.24
CA LEU A 62 8.40 -7.75 -1.08
C LEU A 62 8.39 -7.25 -2.53
N ILE A 63 7.21 -7.09 -3.13
CA ILE A 63 7.07 -6.63 -4.52
C ILE A 63 7.66 -5.23 -4.69
N GLN A 64 7.39 -4.33 -3.75
CA GLN A 64 7.86 -2.94 -3.80
C GLN A 64 9.35 -2.83 -3.54
N PHE A 65 9.90 -3.68 -2.68
CA PHE A 65 11.33 -3.76 -2.45
C PHE A 65 12.06 -4.25 -3.71
N ILE A 66 11.53 -5.28 -4.38
CA ILE A 66 12.06 -5.72 -5.68
C ILE A 66 11.99 -4.58 -6.69
N ALA A 67 10.86 -3.87 -6.76
CA ALA A 67 10.71 -2.72 -7.63
C ALA A 67 11.76 -1.63 -7.31
N LEU A 68 11.97 -1.29 -6.04
CA LEU A 68 12.98 -0.31 -5.60
C LEU A 68 14.38 -0.64 -6.13
N LEU A 69 14.74 -1.92 -6.15
CA LEU A 69 16.04 -2.39 -6.63
C LEU A 69 16.13 -2.50 -8.16
N ARG A 70 15.02 -2.82 -8.84
CA ARG A 70 15.05 -3.26 -10.25
C ARG A 70 14.42 -2.31 -11.24
N TRP A 71 13.58 -1.36 -10.82
CA TRP A 71 12.76 -0.56 -11.74
C TRP A 71 13.57 0.23 -12.78
N GLN A 72 14.81 0.62 -12.48
CA GLN A 72 15.65 1.37 -13.42
C GLN A 72 16.14 0.52 -14.60
N LYS A 73 16.34 -0.79 -14.39
CA LYS A 73 16.70 -1.76 -15.43
C LYS A 73 15.46 -2.37 -16.08
N GLU A 74 14.42 -2.57 -15.27
CA GLU A 74 13.19 -3.26 -15.62
C GLU A 74 11.96 -2.44 -15.19
N PRO A 75 11.55 -1.43 -15.99
CA PRO A 75 10.48 -0.51 -15.61
C PRO A 75 9.12 -1.17 -15.35
N TYR A 76 8.88 -2.38 -15.87
CA TYR A 76 7.63 -3.10 -15.67
C TYR A 76 7.31 -3.33 -14.18
N TRP A 77 8.32 -3.37 -13.30
CA TRP A 77 8.10 -3.46 -11.85
C TRP A 77 7.25 -2.31 -11.30
N LEU A 78 7.28 -1.12 -11.91
CA LEU A 78 6.40 -0.02 -11.53
C LEU A 78 4.93 -0.36 -11.80
N ALA A 79 4.63 -1.01 -12.93
CA ALA A 79 3.28 -1.46 -13.25
C ALA A 79 2.82 -2.60 -12.34
N VAL A 80 3.73 -3.49 -11.93
CA VAL A 80 3.43 -4.54 -10.93
C VAL A 80 3.05 -3.90 -9.59
N VAL A 81 3.79 -2.90 -9.11
CA VAL A 81 3.44 -2.17 -7.88
C VAL A 81 2.11 -1.43 -8.04
N ALA A 82 1.82 -0.85 -9.22
CA ALA A 82 0.52 -0.24 -9.47
C ALA A 82 -0.63 -1.25 -9.32
N GLY A 83 -0.46 -2.46 -9.86
CA GLY A 83 -1.42 -3.55 -9.71
C GLY A 83 -1.69 -3.90 -8.25
N VAL A 84 -0.64 -3.96 -7.43
CA VAL A 84 -0.76 -4.13 -5.97
C VAL A 84 -1.57 -3.00 -5.34
N ARG A 85 -1.32 -1.73 -5.69
CA ARG A 85 -2.08 -0.61 -5.12
C ARG A 85 -3.56 -0.63 -5.51
N PHE A 86 -3.88 -1.12 -6.71
CA PHE A 86 -5.27 -1.21 -7.15
C PHE A 86 -6.10 -2.25 -6.39
N THR A 87 -5.50 -3.24 -5.74
CA THR A 87 -6.27 -4.22 -4.95
C THR A 87 -6.94 -3.60 -3.72
N GLU A 88 -6.38 -2.49 -3.20
CA GLU A 88 -6.85 -1.86 -1.97
C GLU A 88 -7.90 -0.76 -2.19
N ILE A 89 -8.25 -0.43 -3.45
CA ILE A 89 -9.21 0.65 -3.74
C ILE A 89 -10.58 0.33 -3.14
N PHE A 90 -11.06 -0.91 -3.30
CA PHE A 90 -12.39 -1.28 -2.82
C PHE A 90 -12.37 -1.90 -1.44
N SER A 91 -11.26 -2.50 -1.01
CA SER A 91 -11.16 -3.16 0.30
C SER A 91 -11.51 -2.20 1.44
N ASP A 92 -10.99 -0.98 1.39
CA ASP A 92 -11.10 -0.04 2.50
C ASP A 92 -12.49 0.62 2.58
N TRP A 93 -13.13 0.87 1.44
CA TRP A 93 -14.51 1.35 1.42
C TRP A 93 -15.51 0.24 1.77
N VAL A 94 -15.28 -1.00 1.35
CA VAL A 94 -16.07 -2.13 1.83
C VAL A 94 -15.91 -2.26 3.34
N TYR A 95 -14.68 -2.18 3.86
CA TYR A 95 -14.40 -2.21 5.29
C TYR A 95 -15.15 -1.10 6.03
N LEU A 96 -15.08 0.15 5.54
CA LEU A 96 -15.80 1.28 6.13
C LEU A 96 -17.32 1.07 6.13
N GLY A 97 -17.87 0.43 5.10
CA GLY A 97 -19.30 0.15 4.98
C GLY A 97 -19.82 -1.00 5.84
N VAL A 98 -18.95 -1.94 6.25
CA VAL A 98 -19.35 -3.12 7.05
C VAL A 98 -18.89 -3.06 8.50
N ALA A 99 -17.89 -2.24 8.83
CA ALA A 99 -17.40 -2.11 10.21
C ALA A 99 -18.48 -1.52 11.12
N SER A 100 -18.75 -2.20 12.24
CA SER A 100 -19.81 -1.76 13.17
C SER A 100 -19.40 -0.55 14.01
N ASN A 101 -18.09 -0.37 14.24
CA ASN A 101 -17.54 0.73 15.02
C ASN A 101 -16.25 1.22 14.37
N MET A 102 -16.09 2.53 14.26
CA MET A 102 -14.88 3.16 13.71
C MET A 102 -14.52 4.38 14.55
N THR A 103 -13.24 4.56 14.84
CA THR A 103 -12.74 5.83 15.38
C THR A 103 -12.70 6.88 14.28
N TRP A 104 -12.59 8.16 14.65
CA TRP A 104 -12.36 9.24 13.67
C TRP A 104 -11.12 9.01 12.81
N LEU A 105 -10.02 8.54 13.43
CA LEU A 105 -8.78 8.25 12.73
C LEU A 105 -8.97 7.11 11.71
N GLY A 106 -9.62 6.02 12.13
CA GLY A 106 -9.90 4.90 11.24
C GLY A 106 -10.84 5.28 10.10
N THR A 107 -11.89 6.06 10.37
CA THR A 107 -12.83 6.55 9.36
C THR A 107 -12.12 7.41 8.31
N ILE A 108 -11.33 8.39 8.74
CA ILE A 108 -10.59 9.26 7.81
C ILE A 108 -9.56 8.44 7.02
N GLY A 109 -8.81 7.58 7.70
CA GLY A 109 -7.80 6.72 7.08
C GLY A 109 -8.38 5.83 5.97
N LEU A 110 -9.44 5.09 6.28
CA LEU A 110 -10.11 4.20 5.31
C LEU A 110 -10.84 4.97 4.21
N PHE A 111 -11.34 6.18 4.49
CA PHE A 111 -11.98 7.00 3.46
C PHE A 111 -10.97 7.55 2.44
N VAL A 112 -9.79 7.99 2.92
CA VAL A 112 -8.72 8.59 2.09
C VAL A 112 -7.87 7.54 1.38
N SER A 113 -7.74 6.33 1.93
CA SER A 113 -6.87 5.30 1.37
C SER A 113 -7.23 4.90 -0.08
N PRO A 114 -8.51 4.70 -0.46
CA PRO A 114 -8.87 4.39 -1.86
C PRO A 114 -8.46 5.43 -2.90
N PRO A 115 -8.80 6.72 -2.78
CA PRO A 115 -8.33 7.71 -3.74
C PRO A 115 -6.80 7.84 -3.72
N ALA A 116 -6.15 7.67 -2.57
CA ALA A 116 -4.68 7.67 -2.49
C ALA A 116 -4.07 6.49 -3.27
N ASN A 117 -4.56 5.27 -3.07
CA ASN A 117 -4.11 4.07 -3.80
C ASN A 117 -4.35 4.19 -5.31
N LEU A 118 -5.48 4.77 -5.73
CA LEU A 118 -5.76 5.05 -7.15
C LEU A 118 -4.74 6.03 -7.73
N ILE A 119 -4.50 7.17 -7.06
CA ILE A 119 -3.52 8.17 -7.49
C ILE A 119 -2.12 7.57 -7.56
N PHE A 120 -1.75 6.78 -6.55
CA PHE A 120 -0.46 6.09 -6.48
C PHE A 120 -0.27 5.11 -7.63
N GLY A 121 -1.27 4.26 -7.89
CA GLY A 121 -1.22 3.32 -9.01
C GLY A 121 -1.17 4.01 -10.38
N ILE A 122 -2.00 5.04 -10.60
CA ILE A 122 -1.98 5.82 -11.85
C ILE A 122 -0.61 6.47 -12.05
N PHE A 123 -0.04 7.07 -11.02
CA PHE A 123 1.28 7.69 -11.07
C PHE A 123 2.37 6.67 -11.47
N LEU A 124 2.35 5.47 -10.90
CA LEU A 124 3.28 4.40 -11.24
C LEU A 124 3.13 3.91 -12.69
N ILE A 125 1.90 3.84 -13.21
CA ILE A 125 1.65 3.52 -14.63
C ILE A 125 2.20 4.61 -15.55
N ILE A 126 1.99 5.88 -15.21
CA ILE A 126 2.55 7.01 -15.99
C ILE A 126 4.08 6.95 -15.98
N ALA A 127 4.68 6.69 -14.82
CA ALA A 127 6.13 6.52 -14.69
C ALA A 127 6.64 5.34 -15.54
N TYR A 128 5.96 4.18 -15.47
CA TYR A 128 6.27 3.01 -16.31
C TYR A 128 6.28 3.37 -17.80
N LEU A 129 5.19 3.95 -18.31
CA LEU A 129 5.07 4.32 -19.73
C LEU A 129 6.15 5.31 -20.18
N LYS A 130 6.60 6.18 -19.29
CA LYS A 130 7.66 7.15 -19.56
C LYS A 130 9.04 6.49 -19.63
N PHE A 131 9.38 5.60 -18.70
CA PHE A 131 10.69 4.95 -18.66
C PHE A 131 10.80 3.76 -19.63
N HIS A 132 9.70 3.11 -19.96
CA HIS A 132 9.68 2.02 -20.94
C HIS A 132 9.93 2.50 -22.38
N LYS A 133 9.48 3.71 -22.73
CA LYS A 133 9.64 4.30 -24.07
C LYS A 133 11.02 4.92 -24.33
N GLN A 134 11.90 5.00 -23.33
CA GLN A 134 13.25 5.53 -23.54
C GLN A 134 14.18 4.42 -24.01
N PRO A 135 14.93 4.59 -25.11
CA PRO A 135 15.98 3.63 -25.48
C PRO A 135 16.98 3.54 -24.32
N GLN A 136 17.25 2.30 -23.88
CA GLN A 136 18.16 2.00 -22.77
C GLN A 136 19.60 2.37 -23.10
#